data_AF-A0A8J4NY23-F1
#
_entry.id   AF-A0A8J4NY23-F1
#
_cell.length_a   1.000
_cell.length_b   1.000
_cell.length_c   1.000
_cell.angle_alpha   90.00
_cell.angle_beta   90.00
_cell.angle_gamma   90.00
#
_symmetry.space_group_name_H-M   'P 1'
#
loop_
_entity.id
_entity.type
_entity.pdbx_description
1 polymer ?
#
loop_
_entity_poly.entity_id
_entity_poly.type
_entity_poly.pdbx_seq_one_letter_code
_entity_poly.pdbx_strand_id
1 'polypeptide(L)'
;SEDQVVKETEEVFRSYAFYRYEQERAERREEVPMDPEIEEIQQELDSTGSRVGRRLALIGDDINERYDAEFRGMLKSLQPTKEN
;
A
#
# COMPACT_ATOMS: atom_id res chain seq x y z
N SER A 1 3.33 -18.91 14.25
CA SER A 1 4.13 -19.73 13.33
C SER A 1 4.28 -18.99 12.01
N GLU A 2 5.18 -19.43 11.13
CA GLU A 2 5.30 -18.87 9.77
C GLU A 2 3.94 -18.88 9.04
N ASP A 3 3.21 -20.01 9.08
CA ASP A 3 1.88 -20.13 8.48
C ASP A 3 0.85 -19.11 9.01
N GLN A 4 0.99 -18.71 10.27
CA GLN A 4 0.09 -17.71 10.86
C GLN A 4 0.42 -16.32 10.34
N VAL A 5 1.72 -15.99 10.19
CA VAL A 5 2.15 -14.71 9.61
C VAL A 5 1.68 -14.59 8.17
N VAL A 6 1.75 -15.67 7.38
CA VAL A 6 1.23 -15.67 6.00
C VAL A 6 -0.25 -15.32 5.96
N LYS A 7 -1.06 -15.90 6.85
CA LYS A 7 -2.51 -15.62 6.93
C LYS A 7 -2.80 -14.17 7.33
N GLU A 8 -2.03 -13.63 8.28
CA GLU A 8 -2.20 -12.26 8.77
C GLU A 8 -1.69 -11.20 7.77
N THR A 9 -0.75 -11.58 6.89
CA THR A 9 -0.12 -10.66 5.94
C THR A 9 -1.12 -10.04 4.97
N GLU A 10 -2.12 -10.80 4.55
CA GLU A 10 -3.13 -10.29 3.61
C GLU A 10 -3.90 -9.11 4.20
N GLU A 11 -4.34 -9.22 5.46
CA GLU A 11 -5.06 -8.16 6.15
C GLU A 11 -4.16 -6.92 6.36
N VAL A 12 -2.93 -7.15 6.81
CA VAL A 12 -1.94 -6.07 7.00
C VAL A 12 -1.68 -5.33 5.68
N PHE A 13 -1.50 -6.06 4.58
CA PHE A 13 -1.21 -5.49 3.27
C PHE A 13 -2.40 -4.69 2.73
N ARG A 14 -3.61 -5.24 2.79
CA ARG A 14 -4.84 -4.53 2.38
C ARG A 14 -5.02 -3.23 3.16
N SER A 15 -4.73 -3.24 4.45
CA SER A 15 -4.79 -2.03 5.28
C SER A 15 -3.69 -1.03 4.93
N TYR A 16 -2.45 -1.49 4.78
CA TYR A 16 -1.32 -0.67 4.34
C TYR A 16 -1.61 0.03 3.01
N ALA A 17 -2.03 -0.71 1.99
CA ALA A 17 -2.29 -0.20 0.65
C ALA A 17 -3.40 0.88 0.67
N PHE A 18 -4.49 0.63 1.40
CA PHE A 18 -5.58 1.59 1.55
C PHE A 18 -5.12 2.91 2.18
N TYR A 19 -4.45 2.87 3.34
CA TYR A 19 -4.01 4.10 4.01
C TYR A 19 -2.94 4.85 3.24
N ARG A 20 -2.04 4.12 2.55
CA ARG A 20 -1.03 4.76 1.71
C ARG A 20 -1.66 5.46 0.51
N TYR A 21 -2.60 4.81 -0.17
CA TYR A 21 -3.34 5.40 -1.28
C TYR A 21 -4.09 6.66 -0.86
N GLU A 22 -4.86 6.60 0.24
CA GLU A 22 -5.60 7.76 0.76
C GLU A 22 -4.67 8.95 1.08
N GLN A 23 -3.51 8.67 1.67
CA GLN A 23 -2.53 9.71 1.97
C GLN A 23 -1.93 10.32 0.70
N GLU A 24 -1.55 9.49 -0.27
CA GLU A 24 -1.03 9.95 -1.57
C GLU A 24 -2.06 10.80 -2.31
N ARG A 25 -3.32 10.40 -2.28
CA ARG A 25 -4.44 11.15 -2.86
C ARG A 25 -4.67 12.47 -2.14
N ALA A 26 -4.45 12.54 -0.83
CA ALA A 26 -4.56 13.78 -0.06
C ALA A 26 -3.40 14.75 -0.36
N GLU A 27 -2.19 14.24 -0.54
CA GLU A 27 -0.97 15.04 -0.81
C GLU A 27 -0.84 15.46 -2.28
N ARG A 28 -1.13 14.54 -3.21
CA ARG A 28 -0.82 14.62 -4.65
C ARG A 28 -1.98 14.12 -5.50
N ARG A 29 -3.19 14.61 -5.25
CA ARG A 29 -4.43 14.16 -5.90
C ARG A 29 -4.37 14.06 -7.43
N GLU A 30 -3.66 14.98 -8.08
CA GLU A 30 -3.55 15.05 -9.54
C GLU A 30 -2.58 14.02 -10.13
N GLU A 31 -1.61 13.55 -9.34
CA GLU A 31 -0.59 12.59 -9.78
C GLU A 31 -0.99 11.14 -9.50
N VAL A 32 -1.92 10.94 -8.57
CA VAL A 32 -2.35 9.62 -8.11
C VAL A 32 -3.65 9.24 -8.82
N PRO A 33 -3.61 8.27 -9.74
CA PRO A 33 -4.79 7.83 -10.47
C PRO A 33 -5.80 7.20 -9.51
N MET A 34 -7.07 7.22 -9.92
CA MET A 34 -8.11 6.48 -9.20
C MET A 34 -7.83 4.99 -9.30
N ASP A 35 -7.79 4.30 -8.16
CA ASP A 35 -7.68 2.85 -8.09
C ASP A 35 -8.93 2.24 -7.41
N PRO A 36 -9.91 1.77 -8.21
CA PRO A 36 -11.13 1.19 -7.68
C PRO A 36 -10.88 -0.04 -6.81
N GLU A 37 -9.82 -0.82 -7.08
CA GLU A 37 -9.52 -2.02 -6.30
C GLU A 37 -9.12 -1.66 -4.88
N ILE A 38 -8.40 -0.54 -4.71
CA ILE A 38 -8.01 -0.04 -3.39
C ILE A 38 -9.19 0.66 -2.69
N GLU A 39 -10.00 1.44 -3.41
CA GLU A 39 -11.16 2.13 -2.85
C GLU A 39 -12.26 1.19 -2.34
N GLU A 40 -12.39 0.02 -2.96
CA GLU A 40 -13.37 -1.01 -2.56
C GLU A 40 -12.90 -1.87 -1.37
N ILE A 41 -11.67 -1.71 -0.88
CA ILE A 41 -11.16 -2.49 0.25
C ILE A 41 -11.99 -2.21 1.50
N GLN A 42 -12.75 -3.21 1.92
CA GLN A 42 -13.44 -3.21 3.21
C GLN A 42 -12.43 -3.42 4.33
N GLN A 43 -12.31 -2.43 5.22
CA GLN A 43 -11.38 -2.46 6.35
C GLN A 43 -12.10 -2.88 7.63
N GLU A 44 -11.59 -3.90 8.31
CA GLU A 44 -11.91 -4.14 9.72
C GLU A 44 -11.03 -3.23 10.60
N LEU A 45 -11.51 -2.02 10.87
CA LEU A 45 -10.70 -0.92 11.43
C LEU A 45 -10.01 -1.23 12.77
N ASP A 46 -10.56 -2.15 13.57
CA ASP A 46 -10.10 -2.44 14.93
C ASP A 46 -9.29 -3.73 15.06
N SER A 47 -9.10 -4.48 13.97
CA SER A 47 -8.28 -5.68 13.99
C SER A 47 -6.80 -5.34 14.23
N THR A 48 -6.05 -6.33 14.70
CA THR A 48 -4.60 -6.14 14.90
C THR A 48 -3.89 -5.93 13.56
N GLY A 49 -4.28 -6.67 12.51
CA GLY A 49 -3.71 -6.53 11.17
C GLY A 49 -3.94 -5.14 10.59
N SER A 50 -5.14 -4.59 10.72
CA SER A 50 -5.46 -3.24 10.24
C SER A 50 -4.68 -2.15 10.96
N ARG A 51 -4.53 -2.27 12.28
CA ARG A 51 -3.72 -1.33 13.07
C ARG A 51 -2.24 -1.37 12.68
N VAL A 52 -1.72 -2.56 12.40
CA VAL A 52 -0.33 -2.74 11.93
C VAL A 52 -0.18 -2.14 10.54
N GLY A 53 -1.04 -2.47 9.58
CA GLY A 53 -0.97 -1.95 8.20
C GLY A 53 -1.07 -0.43 8.14
N ARG A 54 -2.01 0.18 8.87
CA ARG A 54 -2.10 1.63 9.01
C ARG A 54 -0.82 2.23 9.59
N ARG A 55 -0.24 1.62 10.62
CA ARG A 55 0.99 2.13 11.23
C ARG A 55 2.18 2.03 10.27
N LEU A 56 2.26 0.96 9.48
CA LEU A 56 3.26 0.79 8.43
C LEU A 56 3.14 1.85 7.35
N ALA A 57 1.92 2.22 6.94
CA ALA A 57 1.71 3.30 5.97
C ALA A 57 2.27 4.62 6.52
N LEU A 58 1.89 4.99 7.74
CA LEU A 58 2.32 6.25 8.38
C LEU A 58 3.84 6.37 8.59
N ILE A 59 4.52 5.28 8.94
CA ILE A 59 5.99 5.32 9.13
C ILE A 59 6.76 5.11 7.82
N GLY A 60 6.10 4.51 6.83
CA GLY A 60 6.69 4.16 5.55
C GLY A 60 6.98 5.38 4.68
N ASP A 61 6.32 6.52 4.93
CA ASP A 61 6.38 7.68 4.03
C ASP A 61 7.77 8.26 3.83
N ASP A 62 8.50 8.55 4.92
CA ASP A 62 9.85 9.14 4.83
C ASP A 62 10.85 8.17 4.18
N ILE A 63 10.65 6.86 4.39
CA ILE A 63 11.47 5.83 3.76
C ILE A 63 11.09 5.71 2.28
N ASN A 64 9.80 5.64 1.97
CA ASN A 64 9.29 5.51 0.61
C ASN A 64 9.69 6.71 -0.25
N GLU A 65 9.63 7.94 0.26
CA GLU A 65 10.03 9.14 -0.48
C GLU A 65 11.47 9.06 -0.99
N ARG A 66 12.39 8.51 -0.18
CA ARG A 66 13.81 8.34 -0.56
C ARG A 66 13.99 7.38 -1.73
N TYR A 67 13.11 6.39 -1.88
CA TYR A 67 13.20 5.35 -2.92
C TYR A 67 12.17 5.53 -4.05
N ASP A 68 11.24 6.48 -3.94
CA ASP A 68 10.13 6.70 -4.87
C ASP A 68 10.61 6.90 -6.33
N ALA A 69 11.68 7.68 -6.52
CA ALA A 69 12.27 7.89 -7.84
C ALA A 69 12.86 6.60 -8.44
N GLU A 70 13.50 5.78 -7.62
CA GLU A 70 14.09 4.50 -8.03
C GLU A 70 12.99 3.49 -8.38
N PHE A 71 11.99 3.33 -7.52
CA PHE A 71 10.85 2.44 -7.77
C PHE A 71 10.08 2.82 -9.04
N ARG A 72 9.81 4.10 -9.26
CA ARG A 72 9.18 4.56 -10.51
C ARG A 72 10.04 4.29 -11.73
N GLY A 73 11.36 4.46 -11.63
CA GLY A 73 12.31 4.11 -12.69
C GLY A 73 12.30 2.61 -13.01
N MET A 74 12.27 1.77 -11.97
CA MET A 74 12.17 0.32 -12.11
C MET A 74 10.85 -0.10 -12.75
N LEU A 75 9.71 0.40 -12.27
CA LEU A 75 8.38 0.10 -12.83
C LEU A 75 8.25 0.51 -14.30
N LYS A 76 8.79 1.68 -14.66
CA LYS A 76 8.80 2.15 -16.05
C LYS A 76 9.67 1.26 -16.95
N SER A 77 10.75 0.72 -16.42
CA SER A 77 11.65 -0.18 -17.14
C SER A 77 11.04 -1.58 -17.28
N LEU A 78 10.38 -2.07 -16.23
CA LEU A 78 9.74 -3.38 -16.19
C LEU A 78 8.49 -3.46 -17.09
N GLN A 79 7.72 -2.37 -17.17
CA GLN A 79 6.42 -2.33 -17.86
C GLN A 79 5.51 -3.50 -17.46
N PRO A 80 5.15 -3.59 -16.15
CA PRO A 80 4.38 -4.71 -15.64
C PRO A 80 2.99 -4.76 -16.28
N THR A 81 2.53 -5.98 -16.50
CA THR A 81 1.19 -6.36 -16.90
C THR A 81 0.66 -7.37 -15.89
N LYS A 82 -0.58 -7.82 -16.04
CA LYS A 82 -1.13 -8.84 -15.13
C LYS A 82 -0.37 -10.18 -15.18
N GLU A 83 0.38 -10.43 -16.25
CA GLU A 83 1.05 -11.72 -16.51
C GLU A 83 2.55 -11.71 -16.15
N ASN A 84 3.16 -10.57 -15.81
CA ASN A 84 4.60 -10.45 -15.57
C ASN A 84 4.97 -9.55 -14.39
#